data_AF-A0A958KP55-F1
#
_entry.id   AF-A0A958KP55-F1
#
_cell.length_a   1.000
_cell.length_b   1.000
_cell.length_c   1.000
_cell.angle_alpha   90.00
_cell.angle_beta   90.00
_cell.angle_gamma   90.00
#
_symmetry.space_group_name_H-M   'P 1'
#
loop_
_entity.id
_entity.type
_entity.pdbx_description
1 polymer ?
#
loop_
_entity_poly.entity_id
_entity_poly.type
_entity_poly.pdbx_seq_one_letter_code
_entity_poly.pdbx_strand_id
1 'polypeptide(L)'
;MAYVVTEPCIGTKDRSCVEVCPVDCFYNYDSQELNAKAGKEPAKAGDFGMLVIHQDECIHCGACEPECPVEAIYEDDEVPEDQRDYIEINTKVTEGYSDDELDKNRVTSRD
;
A
#
# COMPACT_ATOMS: atom_id res chain seq x y z
N MET A 1 -5.99 -10.46 10.19
CA MET A 1 -6.61 -10.41 8.86
C MET A 1 -6.50 -8.99 8.37
N ALA A 2 -5.36 -8.59 7.82
CA ALA A 2 -5.15 -7.18 7.49
C ALA A 2 -5.69 -6.83 6.11
N TYR A 3 -5.88 -5.54 5.90
CA TYR A 3 -6.11 -5.03 4.56
C TYR A 3 -4.80 -5.07 3.75
N VAL A 4 -4.93 -5.28 2.45
CA VAL A 4 -3.82 -5.50 1.52
C VAL A 4 -3.98 -4.56 0.34
N VAL A 5 -2.93 -3.80 0.02
CA VAL A 5 -2.87 -2.99 -1.20
C VAL A 5 -2.34 -3.85 -2.35
N THR A 6 -3.00 -3.78 -3.50
CA THR A 6 -2.75 -4.64 -4.67
C THR A 6 -2.34 -3.84 -5.92
N GLU A 7 -2.23 -4.51 -7.07
CA GLU A 7 -1.65 -3.99 -8.32
C GLU A 7 -2.21 -2.63 -8.79
N PRO A 8 -3.51 -2.29 -8.65
CA PRO A 8 -4.05 -1.03 -9.14
C PRO A 8 -3.39 0.22 -8.50
N CYS A 9 -2.79 0.08 -7.32
CA CYS A 9 -2.08 1.18 -6.65
C CYS A 9 -0.75 1.56 -7.34
N ILE A 10 -0.12 0.63 -8.08
CA ILE A 10 1.21 0.84 -8.67
C ILE A 10 1.22 2.04 -9.62
N GLY A 11 2.05 3.03 -9.31
CA GLY A 11 2.14 4.29 -10.05
C GLY A 11 1.00 5.28 -9.79
N THR A 12 -0.11 4.85 -9.19
CA THR A 12 -1.25 5.73 -8.88
C THR A 12 -0.98 6.53 -7.60
N LYS A 13 -0.66 5.83 -6.50
CA LYS A 13 -0.37 6.39 -5.16
C LYS A 13 -1.22 7.64 -4.83
N ASP A 14 -2.54 7.49 -4.91
CA ASP A 14 -3.49 8.59 -4.75
C ASP A 14 -3.53 9.15 -3.31
N ARG A 15 -3.40 8.26 -2.32
CA ARG A 15 -3.34 8.53 -0.87
C ARG A 15 -4.65 8.87 -0.16
N SER A 16 -5.82 8.86 -0.81
CA SER A 16 -7.11 9.03 -0.10
C SER A 16 -7.32 8.03 1.05
N CYS A 17 -6.84 6.79 0.90
CA CYS A 17 -6.90 5.76 1.95
C CYS A 17 -6.11 6.10 3.23
N VAL A 18 -5.10 6.97 3.14
CA VAL A 18 -4.26 7.37 4.26
C VAL A 18 -5.01 8.34 5.18
N GLU A 19 -5.85 9.20 4.61
CA GLU A 19 -6.59 10.22 5.39
C GLU A 19 -7.60 9.62 6.38
N VAL A 20 -8.06 8.40 6.10
CA VAL A 20 -9.09 7.71 6.90
C VAL A 20 -8.53 6.60 7.80
N CYS A 21 -7.23 6.32 7.73
CA CYS A 21 -6.61 5.27 8.54
C CYS A 21 -6.45 5.74 9.99
N PRO A 22 -7.10 5.10 10.99
CA PRO A 22 -7.05 5.57 12.38
C PRO A 22 -5.72 5.28 13.09
N VAL A 23 -4.84 4.50 12.47
CA VAL A 23 -3.58 4.00 13.05
C VAL A 23 -2.36 4.30 12.17
N ASP A 24 -2.53 5.09 11.10
CA ASP A 24 -1.47 5.51 10.18
C ASP A 24 -0.58 4.36 9.66
N CYS A 25 -1.17 3.19 9.39
CA CYS A 25 -0.43 1.96 9.06
C CYS A 25 -0.02 1.82 7.58
N PHE A 26 0.10 2.93 6.84
CA PHE A 26 0.48 2.95 5.43
C PHE A 26 1.95 3.36 5.25
N TYR A 27 2.62 2.70 4.31
CA TYR A 27 4.03 2.94 4.01
C TYR A 27 4.26 3.06 2.50
N ASN A 28 5.21 3.91 2.11
CA ASN A 28 5.71 3.99 0.75
C ASN A 28 6.54 2.76 0.44
N TYR A 29 6.20 2.06 -0.65
CA TYR A 29 7.06 1.08 -1.28
C TYR A 29 7.53 1.63 -2.63
N ASP A 30 8.67 2.34 -2.63
CA ASP A 30 9.21 2.95 -3.85
C ASP A 30 10.00 1.92 -4.68
N SER A 31 9.43 1.51 -5.82
CA SER A 31 10.04 0.49 -6.69
C SER A 31 9.78 0.78 -8.17
N GLN A 32 10.81 1.24 -8.88
CA GLN A 32 10.76 1.43 -10.34
C GLN A 32 10.60 0.10 -11.09
N GLU A 33 11.16 -0.98 -10.55
CA GLU A 33 11.03 -2.32 -11.13
C GLU A 33 9.59 -2.81 -11.09
N LEU A 34 8.86 -2.50 -10.01
CA LEU A 34 7.45 -2.84 -9.88
C LEU A 34 6.59 -2.13 -10.94
N ASN A 35 6.83 -0.84 -11.17
CA ASN A 35 6.20 -0.08 -12.26
C ASN A 35 6.49 -0.69 -13.63
N ALA A 36 7.76 -1.01 -13.91
CA ALA A 36 8.17 -1.62 -15.17
C ALA A 36 7.48 -2.97 -15.40
N LYS A 37 7.35 -3.80 -14.35
CA LYS A 37 6.64 -5.09 -14.41
C LYS A 37 5.14 -4.92 -14.66
N ALA A 38 4.51 -3.93 -14.02
CA ALA A 38 3.10 -3.62 -14.21
C ALA A 38 2.81 -2.83 -15.52
N GLY A 39 3.84 -2.35 -16.21
CA GLY A 39 3.69 -1.49 -17.39
C GLY A 39 3.04 -0.13 -17.07
N LYS A 40 3.19 0.37 -15.84
CA LYS A 40 2.56 1.60 -15.35
C LYS A 40 3.61 2.67 -15.07
N GLU A 41 3.56 3.78 -15.78
CA GLU A 41 4.31 4.99 -15.42
C GLU A 41 3.70 5.67 -14.19
N PRO A 42 4.50 6.34 -13.34
CA PRO A 42 3.98 7.01 -12.17
C PRO A 42 3.13 8.23 -12.57
N ALA A 43 1.97 8.39 -11.92
CA ALA A 43 1.06 9.51 -12.14
C ALA A 43 1.70 10.87 -11.77
N LYS A 44 2.64 10.85 -10.82
CA LYS A 44 3.49 11.99 -10.46
C LYS A 44 4.95 11.64 -10.77
N ALA A 45 5.65 12.53 -11.47
CA ALA A 45 7.04 12.30 -11.85
C ALA A 45 7.92 12.01 -10.61
N GLY A 46 8.52 10.82 -10.57
CA GLY A 46 9.38 10.38 -9.47
C GLY A 46 8.68 9.57 -8.38
N ASP A 47 7.34 9.47 -8.39
CA ASP A 47 6.56 8.75 -7.36
C ASP A 47 6.28 7.30 -7.79
N PHE A 48 7.33 6.50 -7.83
CA PHE A 48 7.27 5.09 -8.26
C PHE A 48 6.77 4.17 -7.14
N GLY A 49 6.36 2.98 -7.53
CA GLY A 49 5.91 1.89 -6.68
C GLY A 49 4.45 2.04 -6.25
N MET A 50 4.16 1.63 -5.03
CA MET A 50 2.80 1.61 -4.46
C MET A 50 2.83 1.95 -2.97
N LEU A 51 1.65 2.08 -2.36
CA LEU A 51 1.53 2.03 -0.90
C LEU A 51 1.39 0.57 -0.45
N VAL A 52 1.81 0.29 0.78
CA VAL A 52 1.59 -0.99 1.46
C VAL A 52 1.02 -0.77 2.86
N ILE A 53 0.28 -1.75 3.37
CA ILE A 53 -0.30 -1.75 4.71
C ILE A 53 0.50 -2.69 5.62
N HIS A 54 0.95 -2.18 6.77
CA HIS A 54 1.64 -2.99 7.77
C HIS A 54 0.66 -3.95 8.46
N GLN A 55 0.92 -5.25 8.37
CA GLN A 55 -0.02 -6.29 8.84
C GLN A 55 -0.27 -6.25 10.35
N ASP A 56 0.77 -6.03 11.15
CA ASP A 56 0.64 -5.98 12.62
C ASP A 56 0.07 -4.65 13.16
N GLU A 57 0.17 -3.55 12.40
CA GLU A 57 -0.41 -2.26 12.82
C GLU A 57 -1.87 -2.12 12.37
N CYS A 58 -2.27 -2.78 11.29
CA CYS A 58 -3.64 -2.75 10.79
C CYS A 58 -4.62 -3.35 11.80
N ILE A 59 -5.65 -2.58 12.18
CA ILE A 59 -6.70 -3.00 13.10
C ILE A 59 -8.00 -3.46 12.41
N HIS A 60 -7.97 -3.64 11.09
CA HIS A 60 -9.06 -4.23 10.30
C HIS A 60 -10.38 -3.44 10.40
N CYS A 61 -10.28 -2.11 10.36
CA CYS A 61 -11.45 -1.23 10.49
C CYS A 61 -12.23 -1.02 9.18
N GLY A 62 -11.64 -1.34 8.01
CA GLY A 62 -12.27 -1.21 6.70
C GLY A 62 -12.48 0.21 6.17
N ALA A 63 -12.00 1.24 6.86
CA ALA A 63 -12.20 2.62 6.42
C ALA A 63 -11.49 2.94 5.09
N CYS A 64 -10.34 2.31 4.81
CA CYS A 64 -9.50 2.63 3.66
C CYS A 64 -9.98 2.05 2.33
N GLU A 65 -10.68 0.92 2.34
CA GLU A 65 -11.17 0.23 1.15
C GLU A 65 -12.08 1.10 0.27
N PRO A 66 -13.18 1.69 0.77
CA PRO A 66 -14.08 2.49 -0.06
C PRO A 66 -13.48 3.80 -0.56
N GLU A 67 -12.38 4.25 0.05
CA GLU A 67 -11.71 5.51 -0.30
C GLU A 67 -10.67 5.33 -1.42
N CYS A 68 -10.33 4.10 -1.80
CA CYS A 68 -9.37 3.86 -2.87
C CYS A 68 -10.03 4.08 -4.24
N PRO A 69 -9.67 5.12 -5.02
CA PRO A 69 -10.35 5.43 -6.28
C PRO A 69 -10.08 4.42 -7.40
N VAL A 70 -9.12 3.53 -7.20
CA VAL A 70 -8.72 2.48 -8.16
C VAL A 70 -8.97 1.07 -7.61
N GLU A 71 -9.75 0.95 -6.53
CA GLU A 71 -10.18 -0.35 -5.98
C GLU A 71 -9.00 -1.31 -5.72
N ALA A 72 -7.93 -0.77 -5.13
CA ALA A 72 -6.68 -1.50 -4.90
C ALA A 72 -6.61 -2.21 -3.55
N ILE A 73 -7.57 -1.98 -2.65
CA ILE A 73 -7.48 -2.41 -1.25
C ILE A 73 -8.55 -3.46 -0.98
N TYR A 74 -8.15 -4.58 -0.39
CA TYR A 74 -9.03 -5.71 -0.05
C TYR A 74 -8.69 -6.23 1.34
N GLU A 75 -9.65 -6.85 2.04
CA GLU A 75 -9.34 -7.73 3.17
C GLU A 75 -8.54 -8.95 2.66
N ASP A 76 -7.66 -9.52 3.49
CA ASP A 76 -6.72 -10.56 3.08
C ASP A 76 -7.38 -11.80 2.45
N ASP A 77 -8.57 -12.18 2.91
CA ASP A 77 -9.35 -13.29 2.39
C ASP A 77 -10.17 -12.93 1.13
N GLU A 78 -10.36 -11.65 0.85
CA GLU A 78 -11.08 -11.11 -0.31
C GLU A 78 -10.15 -10.70 -1.48
N VAL A 79 -8.83 -10.77 -1.30
CA VAL A 79 -7.86 -10.50 -2.36
C VAL A 79 -8.11 -11.41 -3.59
N PRO A 80 -8.25 -10.84 -4.80
CA PRO A 80 -8.40 -11.60 -6.04
C PRO A 80 -7.30 -12.66 -6.21
N GLU A 81 -7.67 -13.82 -6.78
CA GLU A 81 -6.77 -14.99 -6.86
C GLU A 81 -5.45 -14.68 -7.58
N ASP A 82 -5.50 -13.86 -8.62
CA ASP A 82 -4.35 -13.41 -9.42
C ASP A 82 -3.48 -12.35 -8.73
N GLN A 83 -3.93 -11.83 -7.58
CA GLN A 83 -3.25 -10.78 -6.82
C GLN A 83 -2.86 -11.21 -5.40
N ARG A 84 -3.00 -12.51 -5.07
CA ARG A 84 -2.65 -13.02 -3.73
C ARG A 84 -1.18 -12.82 -3.34
N ASP A 85 -0.28 -12.71 -4.30
CA ASP A 85 1.14 -12.40 -4.03
C ASP A 85 1.32 -11.06 -3.30
N TYR A 86 0.37 -10.13 -3.44
CA TYR A 86 0.44 -8.83 -2.76
C TYR A 86 0.25 -8.91 -1.25
N ILE A 87 -0.38 -9.97 -0.73
CA ILE A 87 -0.46 -10.22 0.71
C ILE A 87 0.96 -10.31 1.27
N GLU A 88 1.81 -11.11 0.64
CA GLU A 88 3.19 -11.30 1.07
C GLU A 88 4.06 -10.06 0.82
N ILE A 89 3.81 -9.32 -0.27
CA ILE A 89 4.53 -8.07 -0.56
C ILE A 89 4.28 -7.04 0.54
N ASN A 90 3.03 -6.84 0.96
CA ASN A 90 2.69 -5.84 1.98
C ASN A 90 3.44 -6.14 3.29
N THR A 91 3.47 -7.41 3.70
CA THR A 91 4.21 -7.87 4.89
C THR A 91 5.72 -7.71 4.75
N LYS A 92 6.30 -8.26 3.69
CA LYS A 92 7.77 -8.31 3.52
C LYS A 92 8.40 -6.94 3.38
N VAL A 93 7.68 -5.97 2.78
CA VAL A 93 8.18 -4.61 2.66
C VAL A 93 8.32 -3.98 4.05
N THR A 94 7.28 -4.04 4.89
CA THR A 94 7.33 -3.41 6.22
C THR A 94 8.22 -4.17 7.19
N GLU A 95 8.26 -5.50 7.15
CA GLU A 95 9.20 -6.30 7.94
C GLU A 95 10.67 -6.14 7.49
N GLY A 96 10.87 -5.80 6.22
CA GLY A 96 12.19 -5.56 5.64
C GLY A 96 12.77 -4.19 6.00
N TYR A 97 11.95 -3.27 6.49
CA TYR A 97 12.39 -1.94 6.93
C TYR A 97 12.96 -2.00 8.35
N SER A 98 14.09 -1.33 8.54
CA SER A 98 14.54 -0.93 9.87
C SER A 98 13.59 0.09 10.50
N ASP A 99 13.65 0.28 11.81
CA ASP A 99 12.85 1.29 12.52
C ASP A 99 13.00 2.69 11.88
N ASP A 100 14.23 3.07 11.51
CA ASP A 100 14.52 4.33 10.82
C ASP A 100 13.90 4.41 9.41
N GLU A 101 13.69 3.28 8.74
CA GLU A 101 13.04 3.21 7.43
C GLU A 101 11.52 3.21 7.56
N LEU A 102 10.97 2.57 8.60
CA LEU A 102 9.56 2.66 8.93
C LEU A 102 9.16 4.12 9.18
N ASP A 103 9.94 4.85 9.97
CA ASP A 103 9.67 6.27 10.24
C ASP A 103 9.73 7.14 8.97
N LYS A 104 10.67 6.86 8.06
CA LYS A 104 10.83 7.61 6.80
C LYS A 104 9.78 7.29 5.75
N ASN A 105 9.35 6.03 5.70
CA ASN A 105 8.43 5.56 4.68
C ASN A 105 6.97 5.63 5.11
N ARG A 106 6.67 5.85 6.40
CA ARG A 106 5.29 6.03 6.87
C ARG A 106 4.65 7.20 6.13
N VAL A 107 3.44 6.96 5.62
CA VAL A 107 2.61 7.97 4.96
C VAL A 107 1.45 8.28 5.88
N THR A 108 1.31 9.54 6.26
CA THR A 108 0.26 10.05 7.12
C THR A 108 -0.61 11.06 6.38
N SER A 109 -1.74 11.44 6.96
CA SER A 109 -2.63 12.47 6.39
C SER A 109 -2.00 13.87 6.27
N ARG A 110 -0.72 14.03 6.66
CA ARG A 110 0.03 15.28 6.65
C ARG A 110 1.05 15.37 5.51
N ASP A 111 1.21 14.31 4.72
CA ASP A 111 2.25 14.13 3.69
C ASP A 111 1.74 14.32 2.25
#